data_AF-A0A962U283-F1
#
_entry.id   AF-A0A962U283-F1
#
_cell.length_a   1.000
_cell.length_b   1.000
_cell.length_c   1.000
_cell.angle_alpha   90.00
_cell.angle_beta   90.00
_cell.angle_gamma   90.00
#
_symmetry.space_group_name_H-M   'P 1'
#
loop_
_entity.id
_entity.type
_entity.pdbx_description
1 polymer ?
#
loop_
_entity_poly.entity_id
_entity_poly.type
_entity_poly.pdbx_seq_one_letter_code
_entity_poly.pdbx_strand_id
1 'polypeptide(L)'
;MKLNILTLVAVCALAASAAMADKKATDTSPAEDLKVYRDYFQKRFPGIAINEFGNGSYALDAVARDNWLAIEEFPPYEPMIDAGESIWNKPFANGKSFATCFSDDPAQRQNFPYWDAKRKMVVTMELAINECLESNGEKPMGYNKGKIADLAAYMAYQSRGQKINVEVPDDAGALKAYNDGKSYYFTRRGQLNFSCAHCHMESAGMHIRSELLSPAIGQASGWPVYRAKWGELGTLHRRFGGCNEQVRAKKLKPQSEEYRNLEYFLTHMSNGIEYNGPSARK
;
A
#
# COMPACT_ATOMS: atom_id res chain seq x y z
N MET A 1 1.38 36.36 -30.44
CA MET A 1 1.27 34.91 -30.74
C MET A 1 1.49 34.16 -29.43
N LYS A 2 0.42 33.86 -28.67
CA LYS A 2 0.52 33.18 -27.36
C LYS A 2 0.61 31.67 -27.64
N LEU A 3 1.80 31.10 -27.42
CA LEU A 3 2.03 29.66 -27.60
C LEU A 3 1.42 28.91 -26.40
N ASN A 4 0.59 27.91 -26.69
CA ASN A 4 -0.15 27.10 -25.74
C ASN A 4 0.76 26.35 -24.74
N ILE A 5 0.54 26.58 -23.45
CA ILE A 5 1.21 25.88 -22.32
C ILE A 5 0.69 24.42 -22.16
N LEU A 6 -0.34 24.01 -22.89
CA LEU A 6 -0.96 22.68 -22.74
C LEU A 6 -0.12 21.51 -23.27
N THR A 7 0.85 21.72 -24.16
CA THR A 7 1.58 20.61 -24.81
C THR A 7 2.81 20.13 -24.04
N LEU A 8 3.29 20.86 -23.02
CA LEU A 8 4.52 20.48 -22.31
C LEU A 8 4.29 19.47 -21.15
N VAL A 9 3.08 19.43 -20.58
CA VAL A 9 2.78 18.58 -19.41
C VAL A 9 2.60 17.10 -19.81
N ALA A 10 2.00 16.84 -20.98
CA ALA A 10 1.80 15.47 -21.46
C ALA A 10 3.13 14.77 -21.86
N VAL A 11 4.08 15.50 -22.44
CA VAL A 11 5.37 14.94 -22.89
C VAL A 11 6.28 14.59 -21.70
N CYS A 12 6.24 15.38 -20.63
CA CYS A 12 7.00 15.08 -19.39
C CYS A 12 6.42 13.90 -18.59
N ALA A 13 5.10 13.69 -18.62
CA ALA A 13 4.47 12.59 -17.89
C ALA A 13 4.83 11.21 -18.47
N LEU A 14 4.91 11.13 -19.81
CA LEU A 14 5.37 9.94 -20.55
C LEU A 14 6.87 9.64 -20.30
N ALA A 15 7.72 10.66 -20.18
CA ALA A 15 9.16 10.46 -20.03
C ALA A 15 9.57 9.83 -18.70
N ALA A 16 8.87 10.12 -17.60
CA ALA A 16 9.18 9.56 -16.28
C ALA A 16 8.60 8.15 -16.07
N SER A 17 7.40 7.86 -16.61
CA SER A 17 6.88 6.50 -16.62
C SER A 17 7.71 5.61 -17.54
N ALA A 18 8.12 6.11 -18.71
CA ALA A 18 9.10 5.45 -19.58
C ALA A 18 10.46 5.28 -18.89
N ALA A 19 11.01 6.27 -18.19
CA ALA A 19 12.28 6.11 -17.46
C ALA A 19 12.24 5.05 -16.35
N MET A 20 11.07 4.80 -15.76
CA MET A 20 10.86 3.77 -14.76
C MET A 20 10.49 2.39 -15.37
N ALA A 21 9.90 2.38 -16.56
CA ALA A 21 9.43 1.18 -17.26
C ALA A 21 10.43 0.62 -18.29
N ASP A 22 11.23 1.47 -18.94
CA ASP A 22 12.21 1.12 -20.00
C ASP A 22 13.62 0.85 -19.47
N LYS A 23 13.93 1.28 -18.24
CA LYS A 23 15.15 0.86 -17.56
C LYS A 23 14.99 -0.58 -17.12
N LYS A 24 15.96 -1.45 -17.43
CA LYS A 24 15.97 -2.81 -16.86
C LYS A 24 15.94 -2.65 -15.34
N ALA A 25 15.31 -3.61 -14.66
CA ALA A 25 15.29 -3.70 -13.20
C ALA A 25 16.67 -3.47 -12.53
N THR A 26 17.77 -3.67 -13.24
CA THR A 26 19.15 -3.50 -12.78
C THR A 26 19.75 -2.11 -12.94
N ASP A 27 19.07 -1.16 -13.58
CA ASP A 27 19.69 0.09 -14.06
C ASP A 27 19.52 1.28 -13.09
N THR A 28 18.81 1.09 -11.97
CA THR A 28 18.63 2.08 -10.89
C THR A 28 18.60 1.40 -9.53
N SER A 29 19.14 2.07 -8.51
CA SER A 29 19.00 1.64 -7.12
C SER A 29 17.62 2.00 -6.54
N PRO A 30 17.13 1.30 -5.50
CA PRO A 30 15.87 1.65 -4.83
C PRO A 30 15.80 3.10 -4.35
N ALA A 31 16.93 3.64 -3.86
CA ALA A 31 17.03 5.03 -3.42
C ALA A 31 16.88 6.04 -4.58
N GLU A 32 17.50 5.77 -5.73
CA GLU A 32 17.34 6.58 -6.94
C GLU A 32 15.91 6.50 -7.46
N ASP A 33 15.31 5.30 -7.45
CA ASP A 33 13.91 5.12 -7.83
C ASP A 33 13.00 5.95 -6.93
N LEU A 34 13.15 5.87 -5.61
CA LEU A 34 12.37 6.67 -4.66
C LEU A 34 12.49 8.17 -4.97
N LYS A 35 13.70 8.65 -5.26
CA LYS A 35 13.93 10.04 -5.62
C LYS A 35 13.17 10.43 -6.90
N VAL A 36 13.35 9.67 -7.99
CA VAL A 36 12.68 9.96 -9.27
C VAL A 36 11.16 9.89 -9.13
N TYR A 37 10.65 8.94 -8.37
CA TYR A 37 9.22 8.76 -8.12
C TYR A 37 8.62 9.93 -7.34
N ARG A 38 9.30 10.40 -6.29
CA ARG A 38 8.90 11.59 -5.55
C ARG A 38 8.94 12.85 -6.41
N ASP A 39 10.04 13.07 -7.11
CA ASP A 39 10.21 14.22 -8.00
C ASP A 39 9.08 14.27 -9.05
N TYR A 40 8.67 13.11 -9.57
CA TYR A 40 7.54 12.99 -10.49
C TYR A 40 6.23 13.51 -9.87
N PHE A 41 5.85 13.01 -8.69
CA PHE A 41 4.59 13.40 -8.05
C PHE A 41 4.61 14.84 -7.53
N GLN A 42 5.74 15.30 -6.99
CA GLN A 42 5.88 16.69 -6.56
C GLN A 42 5.83 17.67 -7.74
N LYS A 43 6.41 17.32 -8.89
CA LYS A 43 6.29 18.12 -10.11
C LYS A 43 4.86 18.11 -10.66
N ARG A 44 4.18 16.96 -10.60
CA ARG A 44 2.80 16.82 -11.10
C ARG A 44 1.77 17.52 -10.22
N PHE A 45 1.98 17.50 -8.90
CA PHE A 45 1.09 18.10 -7.91
C PHE A 45 1.87 19.11 -7.04
N PRO A 46 2.26 20.26 -7.63
CA PRO A 46 3.01 21.26 -6.90
C PRO A 46 2.19 21.81 -5.73
N GLY A 47 2.83 21.96 -4.57
CA GLY A 47 2.18 22.49 -3.35
C GLY A 47 1.57 21.43 -2.43
N ILE A 48 1.50 20.17 -2.85
CA ILE A 48 1.09 19.07 -1.95
C ILE A 48 2.30 18.62 -1.14
N ALA A 49 2.19 18.71 0.19
CA ALA A 49 3.21 18.22 1.11
C ALA A 49 3.35 16.68 0.99
N ILE A 50 4.55 16.15 1.21
CA ILE A 50 4.81 14.72 1.01
C ILE A 50 3.89 13.82 1.85
N ASN A 51 3.60 14.21 3.10
CA ASN A 51 2.71 13.47 3.99
C ASN A 51 1.26 13.46 3.51
N GLU A 52 0.81 14.49 2.79
CA GLU A 52 -0.58 14.55 2.31
C GLU A 52 -0.88 13.46 1.26
N PHE A 53 0.13 12.96 0.55
CA PHE A 53 -0.06 11.85 -0.37
C PHE A 53 -0.57 10.57 0.32
N GLY A 54 -0.34 10.38 1.62
CA GLY A 54 -0.94 9.28 2.39
C GLY A 54 -2.48 9.33 2.43
N ASN A 55 -3.08 10.47 2.13
CA ASN A 55 -4.54 10.65 2.05
C ASN A 55 -5.11 10.29 0.66
N GLY A 56 -4.28 9.84 -0.27
CA GLY A 56 -4.71 9.37 -1.58
C GLY A 56 -5.39 10.47 -2.41
N SER A 57 -6.60 10.23 -2.90
CA SER A 57 -7.34 11.19 -3.72
C SER A 57 -7.81 12.41 -2.92
N TYR A 58 -7.93 12.30 -1.60
CA TYR A 58 -8.30 13.43 -0.73
C TYR A 58 -7.20 14.49 -0.64
N ALA A 59 -5.97 14.17 -1.03
CA ALA A 59 -4.92 15.17 -1.19
C ALA A 59 -5.15 16.08 -2.40
N LEU A 60 -5.93 15.62 -3.39
CA LEU A 60 -6.10 16.26 -4.69
C LEU A 60 -7.42 17.03 -4.84
N ASP A 61 -8.41 16.73 -3.98
CA ASP A 61 -9.77 17.27 -4.09
C ASP A 61 -10.26 17.74 -2.71
N ALA A 62 -10.40 19.05 -2.57
CA ALA A 62 -10.81 19.69 -1.31
C ALA A 62 -12.23 19.31 -0.88
N VAL A 63 -13.17 19.14 -1.82
CA VAL A 63 -14.54 18.75 -1.49
C VAL A 63 -14.56 17.30 -1.01
N ALA A 64 -13.81 16.42 -1.67
CA ALA A 64 -13.66 15.04 -1.21
C ALA A 64 -12.95 14.97 0.14
N ARG A 65 -11.98 15.87 0.39
CA ARG A 65 -11.27 16.00 1.67
C ARG A 65 -12.19 16.40 2.80
N ASP A 66 -13.00 17.44 2.62
CA ASP A 66 -13.93 17.92 3.65
C ASP A 66 -14.96 16.84 4.01
N ASN A 67 -15.51 16.16 3.00
CA ASN A 67 -16.40 15.02 3.23
C ASN A 67 -15.71 13.87 3.97
N TRP A 68 -14.45 13.58 3.63
CA TRP A 68 -13.67 12.55 4.33
C TRP A 68 -13.38 12.95 5.78
N LEU A 69 -13.02 14.20 6.05
CA LEU A 69 -12.81 14.70 7.42
C LEU A 69 -14.08 14.56 8.27
N ALA A 70 -15.25 14.86 7.72
CA ALA A 70 -16.53 14.64 8.40
C ALA A 70 -16.80 13.15 8.70
N ILE A 71 -16.39 12.24 7.81
CA ILE A 71 -16.48 10.79 8.06
C ILE A 71 -15.51 10.38 9.18
N GLU A 72 -14.32 10.97 9.23
CA GLU A 72 -13.31 10.66 10.23
C GLU A 72 -13.62 11.27 11.63
N GLU A 73 -14.66 12.11 11.76
CA GLU A 73 -15.20 12.49 13.08
C GLU A 73 -15.89 11.30 13.76
N PHE A 74 -16.51 10.42 12.98
CA PHE A 74 -17.12 9.15 13.45
C PHE A 74 -16.75 8.02 12.48
N PRO A 75 -15.49 7.56 12.50
CA PRO A 75 -15.00 6.64 11.49
C PRO A 75 -15.78 5.32 11.49
N PRO A 76 -16.26 4.86 10.32
CA PRO A 76 -17.07 3.64 10.22
C PRO A 76 -16.27 2.36 10.53
N TYR A 77 -14.95 2.47 10.72
CA TYR A 77 -14.05 1.37 11.04
C TYR A 77 -13.74 1.25 12.53
N GLU A 78 -14.23 2.15 13.40
CA GLU A 78 -14.03 2.07 14.86
C GLU A 78 -14.44 0.69 15.44
N PRO A 79 -15.61 0.12 15.12
CA PRO A 79 -15.98 -1.20 15.66
C PRO A 79 -15.02 -2.31 15.26
N MET A 80 -14.33 -2.17 14.12
CA MET A 80 -13.34 -3.14 13.68
C MET A 80 -11.98 -2.95 14.36
N ILE A 81 -11.63 -1.73 14.78
CA ILE A 81 -10.47 -1.49 15.64
C ILE A 81 -10.70 -2.19 16.98
N ASP A 82 -11.87 -2.00 17.60
CA ASP A 82 -12.23 -2.65 18.88
C ASP A 82 -12.22 -4.18 18.76
N ALA A 83 -12.71 -4.71 17.64
CA ALA A 83 -12.64 -6.14 17.35
C ALA A 83 -11.19 -6.62 17.18
N GLY A 84 -10.33 -5.83 16.54
CA GLY A 84 -8.90 -6.09 16.39
C GLY A 84 -8.16 -6.10 17.73
N GLU A 85 -8.44 -5.13 18.59
CA GLU A 85 -7.90 -5.07 19.96
C GLU A 85 -8.35 -6.29 20.78
N SER A 86 -9.62 -6.66 20.67
CA SER A 86 -10.16 -7.87 21.33
C SER A 86 -9.45 -9.14 20.84
N ILE A 87 -9.10 -9.22 19.56
CA ILE A 87 -8.32 -10.34 19.01
C ILE A 87 -6.89 -10.32 19.54
N TRP A 88 -6.25 -9.14 19.60
CA TRP A 88 -4.88 -8.98 20.10
C TRP A 88 -4.75 -9.43 21.57
N ASN A 89 -5.68 -8.99 22.42
CA ASN A 89 -5.68 -9.25 23.85
C ASN A 89 -6.16 -10.66 24.23
N LYS A 90 -6.79 -11.39 23.32
CA LYS A 90 -7.29 -12.74 23.59
C LYS A 90 -6.12 -13.75 23.67
N PRO A 91 -5.96 -14.48 24.78
CA PRO A 91 -4.99 -15.58 24.85
C PRO A 91 -5.31 -16.68 23.85
N PHE A 92 -4.27 -17.25 23.26
CA PHE A 92 -4.31 -18.48 22.48
C PHE A 92 -4.64 -19.67 23.38
N ALA A 93 -5.02 -20.81 22.77
CA ALA A 93 -5.33 -22.04 23.48
C ALA A 93 -4.17 -22.56 24.34
N ASN A 94 -2.92 -22.22 23.98
CA ASN A 94 -1.72 -22.56 24.73
C ASN A 94 -1.36 -21.58 25.86
N GLY A 95 -2.21 -20.57 26.13
CA GLY A 95 -2.01 -19.55 27.15
C GLY A 95 -1.09 -18.38 26.76
N LYS A 96 -0.44 -18.43 25.58
CA LYS A 96 0.32 -17.32 25.01
C LYS A 96 -0.60 -16.31 24.32
N SER A 97 -0.05 -15.24 23.78
CA SER A 97 -0.78 -14.24 22.98
C SER A 97 0.11 -13.68 21.88
N PHE A 98 -0.43 -12.78 21.06
CA PHE A 98 0.32 -12.05 20.04
C PHE A 98 1.54 -11.29 20.61
N ALA A 99 1.51 -10.93 21.90
CA ALA A 99 2.65 -10.34 22.60
C ALA A 99 3.93 -11.17 22.48
N THR A 100 3.82 -12.50 22.41
CA THR A 100 4.98 -13.40 22.27
C THR A 100 5.67 -13.32 20.90
N CYS A 101 4.95 -12.86 19.88
CA CYS A 101 5.48 -12.70 18.52
C CYS A 101 5.90 -11.26 18.21
N PHE A 102 5.28 -10.28 18.90
CA PHE A 102 5.38 -8.86 18.59
C PHE A 102 5.87 -8.02 19.77
N SER A 103 6.60 -8.64 20.71
CA SER A 103 7.22 -7.97 21.87
C SER A 103 6.24 -7.15 22.73
N ASP A 104 5.00 -7.62 22.85
CA ASP A 104 3.91 -6.95 23.58
C ASP A 104 3.56 -5.52 23.11
N ASP A 105 3.98 -5.15 21.89
CA ASP A 105 3.69 -3.85 21.30
C ASP A 105 2.82 -4.03 20.05
N PRO A 106 1.56 -3.53 20.01
CA PRO A 106 0.73 -3.59 18.82
C PRO A 106 1.17 -2.62 17.71
N ALA A 107 2.00 -1.61 17.99
CA ALA A 107 2.46 -0.60 17.04
C ALA A 107 3.58 -1.11 16.10
N GLN A 108 3.28 -2.20 15.37
CA GLN A 108 4.24 -2.94 14.57
C GLN A 108 4.28 -2.54 13.10
N ARG A 109 3.40 -1.66 12.62
CA ARG A 109 3.25 -1.44 11.17
C ARG A 109 4.54 -0.92 10.53
N GLN A 110 5.33 -0.11 11.25
CA GLN A 110 6.63 0.38 10.79
C GLN A 110 7.66 -0.71 10.50
N ASN A 111 7.51 -1.90 11.09
CA ASN A 111 8.44 -3.01 10.91
C ASN A 111 8.14 -3.83 9.64
N PHE A 112 7.07 -3.51 8.89
CA PHE A 112 6.63 -4.27 7.74
C PHE A 112 6.35 -3.41 6.51
N PRO A 113 6.52 -3.98 5.30
CA PRO A 113 7.14 -5.27 4.98
C PRO A 113 8.68 -5.23 5.08
N TYR A 114 9.31 -6.39 5.30
CA TYR A 114 10.77 -6.53 5.31
C TYR A 114 11.25 -7.77 4.53
N TRP A 115 12.53 -7.79 4.15
CA TRP A 115 13.17 -8.94 3.52
C TRP A 115 13.74 -9.91 4.56
N ASP A 116 13.29 -11.17 4.53
CA ASP A 116 13.91 -12.25 5.31
C ASP A 116 14.96 -12.97 4.46
N ALA A 117 16.25 -12.72 4.74
CA ALA A 117 17.36 -13.31 4.00
C ALA A 117 17.49 -14.83 4.18
N LYS A 118 17.06 -15.39 5.33
CA LYS A 118 17.11 -16.84 5.58
C LYS A 118 16.07 -17.56 4.75
N ARG A 119 14.86 -17.00 4.71
CA ARG A 119 13.72 -17.55 3.97
C ARG A 119 13.70 -17.14 2.50
N LYS A 120 14.53 -16.16 2.12
CA LYS A 120 14.60 -15.54 0.79
C LYS A 120 13.24 -15.06 0.31
N MET A 121 12.52 -14.36 1.18
CA MET A 121 11.20 -13.82 0.85
C MET A 121 10.88 -12.55 1.61
N VAL A 122 10.03 -11.72 1.02
CA VAL A 122 9.40 -10.60 1.72
C VAL A 122 8.37 -11.14 2.72
N VAL A 123 8.40 -10.63 3.95
CA VAL A 123 7.42 -10.87 4.99
C VAL A 123 6.55 -9.62 5.15
N THR A 124 5.22 -9.77 5.01
CA THR A 124 4.24 -8.71 5.29
C THR A 124 3.64 -8.87 6.68
N MET A 125 3.01 -7.83 7.20
CA MET A 125 2.39 -7.86 8.53
C MET A 125 1.33 -8.97 8.65
N GLU A 126 0.45 -9.12 7.67
CA GLU A 126 -0.59 -10.15 7.69
C GLU A 126 0.01 -11.56 7.59
N LEU A 127 1.12 -11.74 6.88
CA LEU A 127 1.85 -13.01 6.88
C LEU A 127 2.40 -13.31 8.28
N ALA A 128 3.08 -12.35 8.92
CA ALA A 128 3.62 -12.52 10.26
C ALA A 128 2.54 -12.80 11.31
N ILE A 129 1.37 -12.16 11.20
CA ILE A 129 0.21 -12.44 12.06
C ILE A 129 -0.20 -13.92 11.96
N ASN A 130 -0.35 -14.43 10.74
CA ASN A 130 -0.76 -15.83 10.55
C ASN A 130 0.33 -16.82 10.94
N GLU A 131 1.61 -16.51 10.70
CA GLU A 131 2.73 -17.34 11.17
C GLU A 131 2.80 -17.38 12.71
N CYS A 132 2.48 -16.27 13.38
CA CYS A 132 2.33 -16.24 14.83
C CYS A 132 1.20 -17.17 15.29
N LEU A 133 0.03 -17.14 14.63
CA LEU A 133 -1.08 -18.05 14.93
C LEU A 133 -0.67 -19.51 14.74
N GLU A 134 -0.11 -19.85 13.58
CA GLU A 134 0.27 -21.24 13.25
C GLU A 134 1.35 -21.79 14.19
N SER A 135 2.36 -20.99 14.54
CA SER A 135 3.40 -21.39 15.49
C SER A 135 2.88 -21.61 16.92
N ASN A 136 1.71 -21.04 17.24
CA ASN A 136 1.02 -21.23 18.52
C ASN A 136 -0.12 -22.26 18.46
N GLY A 137 -0.29 -22.97 17.34
CA GLY A 137 -1.32 -24.00 17.17
C GLY A 137 -2.72 -23.45 16.87
N GLU A 138 -2.83 -22.17 16.55
CA GLU A 138 -4.08 -21.52 16.15
C GLU A 138 -4.33 -21.66 14.65
N LYS A 139 -5.60 -21.54 14.24
CA LYS A 139 -5.96 -21.57 12.82
C LYS A 139 -5.63 -20.22 12.14
N PRO A 140 -4.96 -20.23 10.98
CA PRO A 140 -4.69 -18.99 10.25
C PRO A 140 -6.00 -18.33 9.79
N MET A 141 -5.98 -17.00 9.75
CA MET A 141 -7.10 -16.18 9.27
C MET A 141 -7.01 -15.98 7.75
N GLY A 142 -8.15 -15.80 7.10
CA GLY A 142 -8.17 -15.52 5.65
C GLY A 142 -7.64 -14.13 5.32
N TYR A 143 -6.54 -14.03 4.55
CA TYR A 143 -5.76 -12.80 4.30
C TYR A 143 -6.46 -11.56 3.70
N ASN A 144 -7.70 -11.65 3.22
CA ASN A 144 -8.32 -10.53 2.49
C ASN A 144 -9.10 -9.55 3.37
N LYS A 145 -9.81 -10.05 4.40
CA LYS A 145 -10.87 -9.32 5.10
C LYS A 145 -11.28 -10.01 6.41
N GLY A 146 -12.14 -9.36 7.18
CA GLY A 146 -12.61 -9.86 8.49
C GLY A 146 -11.49 -9.81 9.52
N LYS A 147 -11.41 -10.82 10.39
CA LYS A 147 -10.51 -10.84 11.56
C LYS A 147 -9.05 -10.42 11.29
N ILE A 148 -8.47 -10.83 10.16
CA ILE A 148 -7.10 -10.41 9.81
C ILE A 148 -7.00 -8.90 9.56
N ALA A 149 -8.01 -8.33 8.90
CA ALA A 149 -8.06 -6.92 8.57
C ALA A 149 -8.42 -6.08 9.81
N ASP A 150 -9.26 -6.61 10.69
CA ASP A 150 -9.61 -5.98 11.98
C ASP A 150 -8.37 -5.90 12.89
N LEU A 151 -7.66 -7.02 13.06
CA LEU A 151 -6.40 -7.06 13.82
C LEU A 151 -5.32 -6.18 13.19
N ALA A 152 -5.13 -6.26 11.87
CA ALA A 152 -4.18 -5.41 11.16
C ALA A 152 -4.55 -3.92 11.25
N ALA A 153 -5.84 -3.58 11.34
CA ALA A 153 -6.30 -2.21 11.53
C ALA A 153 -6.00 -1.70 12.94
N TYR A 154 -6.22 -2.50 13.98
CA TYR A 154 -5.79 -2.15 15.33
C TYR A 154 -4.27 -1.89 15.38
N MET A 155 -3.45 -2.80 14.84
CA MET A 155 -1.99 -2.64 14.80
C MET A 155 -1.56 -1.40 13.98
N ALA A 156 -2.23 -1.13 12.85
CA ALA A 156 -1.98 0.06 12.04
C ALA A 156 -2.38 1.36 12.76
N TYR A 157 -3.51 1.35 13.49
CA TYR A 157 -3.98 2.48 14.28
C TYR A 157 -2.97 2.85 15.37
N GLN A 158 -2.45 1.85 16.10
CA GLN A 158 -1.41 2.04 17.12
C GLN A 158 -0.08 2.55 16.53
N SER A 159 0.13 2.36 15.22
CA SER A 159 1.32 2.81 14.48
C SER A 159 1.15 4.18 13.80
N ARG A 160 0.02 4.87 13.98
CA ARG A 160 -0.23 6.17 13.33
C ARG A 160 0.82 7.20 13.71
N GLY A 161 1.25 8.00 12.73
CA GLY A 161 2.31 9.02 12.91
C GLY A 161 3.73 8.46 12.87
N GLN A 162 3.93 7.14 12.97
CA GLN A 162 5.23 6.53 12.66
C GLN A 162 5.52 6.68 11.17
N LYS A 163 6.80 6.86 10.82
CA LYS A 163 7.21 7.03 9.43
C LYS A 163 7.47 5.69 8.78
N ILE A 164 7.03 5.55 7.53
CA ILE A 164 7.41 4.42 6.68
C ILE A 164 8.92 4.48 6.43
N ASN A 165 9.63 3.41 6.76
CA ASN A 165 11.07 3.29 6.53
C ASN A 165 11.44 1.86 6.11
N VAL A 166 10.93 1.42 4.96
CA VAL A 166 11.26 0.11 4.40
C VAL A 166 12.63 0.15 3.74
N GLU A 167 13.55 -0.65 4.27
CA GLU A 167 14.90 -0.79 3.75
C GLU A 167 15.00 -1.92 2.72
N VAL A 168 15.76 -1.67 1.65
CA VAL A 168 16.18 -2.69 0.68
C VAL A 168 17.67 -2.94 0.93
N PRO A 169 18.03 -3.99 1.69
CA PRO A 169 19.44 -4.27 2.00
C PRO A 169 20.23 -4.61 0.73
N ASP A 170 21.56 -4.51 0.81
CA ASP A 170 22.50 -4.94 -0.23
C ASP A 170 22.60 -6.49 -0.25
N ASP A 171 21.47 -7.12 -0.55
CA ASP A 171 21.29 -8.55 -0.75
C ASP A 171 20.66 -8.76 -2.12
N ALA A 172 21.25 -9.67 -2.91
CA ALA A 172 20.79 -9.92 -4.28
C ALA A 172 19.33 -10.40 -4.34
N GLY A 173 18.87 -11.14 -3.31
CA GLY A 173 17.49 -11.58 -3.20
C GLY A 173 16.53 -10.43 -2.86
N ALA A 174 16.92 -9.55 -1.93
CA ALA A 174 16.15 -8.36 -1.58
C ALA A 174 15.97 -7.43 -2.79
N LEU A 175 17.06 -7.15 -3.51
CA LEU A 175 17.03 -6.33 -4.71
C LEU A 175 16.18 -6.98 -5.81
N LYS A 176 16.27 -8.31 -5.98
CA LYS A 176 15.40 -9.04 -6.90
C LYS A 176 13.93 -8.91 -6.51
N ALA A 177 13.58 -9.09 -5.24
CA ALA A 177 12.20 -8.99 -4.76
C ALA A 177 11.63 -7.58 -4.96
N TYR A 178 12.42 -6.54 -4.63
CA TYR A 178 12.07 -5.15 -4.93
C TYR A 178 11.80 -4.94 -6.42
N ASN A 179 12.70 -5.42 -7.27
CA ASN A 179 12.62 -5.27 -8.72
C ASN A 179 11.46 -6.06 -9.35
N ASP A 180 11.14 -7.24 -8.82
CA ASP A 180 9.97 -7.99 -9.25
C ASP A 180 8.69 -7.24 -8.89
N GLY A 181 8.64 -6.59 -7.71
CA GLY A 181 7.56 -5.70 -7.30
C GLY A 181 7.42 -4.47 -8.21
N LYS A 182 8.54 -3.80 -8.52
CA LYS A 182 8.62 -2.70 -9.49
C LYS A 182 8.10 -3.14 -10.86
N SER A 183 8.64 -4.23 -11.39
CA SER A 183 8.23 -4.80 -12.67
C SER A 183 6.74 -5.12 -12.69
N TYR A 184 6.21 -5.69 -11.60
CA TYR A 184 4.78 -5.92 -11.45
C TYR A 184 3.98 -4.61 -11.44
N TYR A 185 4.47 -3.52 -10.84
CA TYR A 185 3.75 -2.25 -10.87
C TYR A 185 3.63 -1.67 -12.30
N PHE A 186 4.67 -1.80 -13.13
CA PHE A 186 4.72 -1.23 -14.49
C PHE A 186 4.23 -2.16 -15.60
N THR A 187 4.17 -3.47 -15.36
CA THR A 187 3.77 -4.45 -16.38
C THR A 187 2.27 -4.38 -16.69
N ARG A 188 1.94 -4.33 -17.98
CA ARG A 188 0.57 -4.39 -18.48
C ARG A 188 0.00 -5.80 -18.37
N ARG A 189 -1.27 -5.92 -17.97
CA ARG A 189 -1.94 -7.21 -17.76
C ARG A 189 -3.43 -7.15 -18.06
N GLY A 190 -4.01 -8.34 -18.24
CA GLY A 190 -5.44 -8.53 -18.48
C GLY A 190 -5.88 -8.15 -19.88
N GLN A 191 -7.14 -8.45 -20.21
CA GLN A 191 -7.69 -8.16 -21.55
C GLN A 191 -7.65 -6.66 -21.89
N LEU A 192 -7.71 -5.79 -20.88
CA LEU A 192 -7.66 -4.34 -21.07
C LEU A 192 -6.24 -3.79 -21.21
N ASN A 193 -5.19 -4.62 -21.06
CA ASN A 193 -3.79 -4.28 -21.29
C ASN A 193 -3.28 -3.06 -20.49
N PHE A 194 -3.67 -2.96 -19.21
CA PHE A 194 -3.25 -1.87 -18.31
C PHE A 194 -2.30 -2.35 -17.21
N SER A 195 -1.45 -1.45 -16.72
CA SER A 195 -0.61 -1.61 -15.52
C SER A 195 -1.12 -0.71 -14.38
N CYS A 196 -0.55 -0.87 -13.17
CA CYS A 196 -0.86 0.01 -12.05
C CYS A 196 -0.44 1.47 -12.34
N ALA A 197 0.69 1.64 -13.02
CA ALA A 197 1.26 2.94 -13.38
C ALA A 197 0.36 3.77 -14.31
N HIS A 198 -0.32 3.15 -15.28
CA HIS A 198 -1.20 3.90 -16.18
C HIS A 198 -2.30 4.66 -15.42
N CYS A 199 -2.84 4.08 -14.34
CA CYS A 199 -3.90 4.71 -13.55
C CYS A 199 -3.34 5.57 -12.41
N HIS A 200 -2.39 5.05 -11.63
CA HIS A 200 -1.97 5.68 -10.38
C HIS A 200 -0.67 6.49 -10.49
N MET A 201 -0.05 6.54 -11.67
CA MET A 201 1.08 7.42 -11.96
C MET A 201 0.70 8.37 -13.11
N GLU A 202 0.50 7.85 -14.32
CA GLU A 202 0.25 8.65 -15.52
C GLU A 202 -1.09 9.40 -15.49
N SER A 203 -2.15 8.70 -15.07
CA SER A 203 -3.51 9.25 -14.96
C SER A 203 -3.86 9.70 -13.54
N ALA A 204 -2.90 9.77 -12.62
CA ALA A 204 -3.16 10.29 -11.28
C ALA A 204 -3.72 11.72 -11.37
N GLY A 205 -4.77 12.01 -10.61
CA GLY A 205 -5.52 13.27 -10.65
C GLY A 205 -6.57 13.35 -11.75
N MET A 206 -6.68 12.35 -12.62
CA MET A 206 -7.74 12.25 -13.63
C MET A 206 -8.92 11.44 -13.10
N HIS A 207 -10.07 11.58 -13.75
CA HIS A 207 -11.28 10.82 -13.41
C HIS A 207 -11.44 9.59 -14.31
N ILE A 208 -11.73 8.44 -13.71
CA ILE A 208 -12.32 7.29 -14.39
C ILE A 208 -13.79 7.18 -13.98
N ARG A 209 -14.68 7.69 -14.85
CA ARG A 209 -16.10 7.90 -14.51
C ARG A 209 -16.21 8.80 -13.27
N SER A 210 -16.81 8.32 -12.18
CA SER A 210 -16.99 9.07 -10.93
C SER A 210 -15.77 9.04 -10.01
N GLU A 211 -14.75 8.23 -10.33
CA GLU A 211 -13.62 8.00 -9.42
C GLU A 211 -12.43 8.89 -9.78
N LEU A 212 -12.02 9.75 -8.85
CA LEU A 212 -10.75 10.46 -8.93
C LEU A 212 -9.60 9.50 -8.65
N LEU A 213 -8.70 9.33 -9.63
CA LEU A 213 -7.55 8.45 -9.52
C LEU A 213 -6.52 9.05 -8.56
N SER A 214 -6.33 8.36 -7.43
CA SER A 214 -5.35 8.73 -6.42
C SER A 214 -3.91 8.43 -6.89
N PRO A 215 -2.94 9.27 -6.50
CA PRO A 215 -1.52 9.06 -6.82
C PRO A 215 -0.99 7.85 -6.07
N ALA A 216 -0.07 7.08 -6.66
CA ALA A 216 0.43 5.85 -6.05
C ALA A 216 1.38 6.08 -4.86
N ILE A 217 2.08 7.22 -4.82
CA ILE A 217 2.88 7.60 -3.65
C ILE A 217 1.98 7.73 -2.42
N GLY A 218 2.41 7.17 -1.29
CA GLY A 218 1.65 7.18 -0.04
C GLY A 218 0.51 6.17 0.03
N GLN A 219 0.17 5.43 -1.03
CA GLN A 219 -0.96 4.50 -1.00
C GLN A 219 -0.82 3.41 0.07
N ALA A 220 0.40 2.98 0.39
CA ALA A 220 0.66 1.92 1.36
C ALA A 220 0.44 2.36 2.82
N SER A 221 0.37 3.67 3.11
CA SER A 221 0.34 4.22 4.48
C SER A 221 -0.99 3.97 5.21
N GLY A 222 -2.09 3.90 4.46
CA GLY A 222 -3.44 3.93 5.01
C GLY A 222 -4.13 2.58 5.17
N TRP A 223 -3.41 1.47 4.97
CA TRP A 223 -3.97 0.11 5.02
C TRP A 223 -3.90 -0.52 6.41
N PRO A 224 -4.87 -1.38 6.78
CA PRO A 224 -6.09 -1.77 6.06
C PRO A 224 -7.09 -0.62 5.84
N VAL A 225 -7.94 -0.74 4.81
CA VAL A 225 -8.86 0.35 4.41
C VAL A 225 -10.30 -0.09 4.54
N TYR A 226 -11.13 0.74 5.16
CA TYR A 226 -12.58 0.61 5.10
C TYR A 226 -13.05 1.23 3.82
N ARG A 227 -13.81 0.48 3.03
CA ARG A 227 -14.40 1.01 1.81
C ARG A 227 -15.91 1.02 1.92
N ALA A 228 -16.53 2.16 1.63
CA ALA A 228 -17.99 2.26 1.59
C ALA A 228 -18.60 1.19 0.67
N LYS A 229 -17.97 0.91 -0.47
CA LYS A 229 -18.36 -0.20 -1.35
C LYS A 229 -18.30 -1.60 -0.71
N TRP A 230 -17.38 -1.82 0.23
CA TRP A 230 -17.21 -3.11 0.90
C TRP A 230 -18.07 -3.23 2.17
N GLY A 231 -18.33 -2.13 2.87
CA GLY A 231 -19.01 -2.13 4.16
C GLY A 231 -18.17 -2.73 5.30
N GLU A 232 -16.90 -3.02 5.06
CA GLU A 232 -15.96 -3.68 5.97
C GLU A 232 -14.52 -3.27 5.62
N LEU A 233 -13.56 -3.56 6.51
CA LEU A 233 -12.14 -3.43 6.23
C LEU A 233 -11.65 -4.47 5.21
N GLY A 234 -10.63 -4.09 4.45
CA GLY A 234 -9.90 -5.02 3.60
C GLY A 234 -8.40 -4.72 3.57
N THR A 235 -7.61 -5.76 3.34
CA THR A 235 -6.15 -5.68 3.27
C THR A 235 -5.68 -5.14 1.91
N LEU A 236 -4.42 -4.72 1.84
CA LEU A 236 -3.79 -4.25 0.61
C LEU A 236 -3.81 -5.34 -0.49
N HIS A 237 -3.60 -6.61 -0.13
CA HIS A 237 -3.68 -7.72 -1.06
C HIS A 237 -5.10 -7.98 -1.60
N ARG A 238 -6.17 -7.71 -0.81
CA ARG A 238 -7.54 -7.70 -1.34
C ARG A 238 -7.70 -6.64 -2.42
N ARG A 239 -7.07 -5.47 -2.23
CA ARG A 239 -7.10 -4.39 -3.22
C ARG A 239 -6.34 -4.75 -4.50
N PHE A 240 -5.16 -5.36 -4.40
CA PHE A 240 -4.42 -5.85 -5.58
C PHE A 240 -5.26 -6.83 -6.40
N GLY A 241 -5.93 -7.77 -5.73
CA GLY A 241 -6.88 -8.69 -6.38
C GLY A 241 -7.97 -7.96 -7.16
N GLY A 242 -8.61 -6.98 -6.54
CA GLY A 242 -9.66 -6.18 -7.19
C GLY A 242 -9.16 -5.30 -8.34
N CYS A 243 -7.93 -4.78 -8.26
CA CYS A 243 -7.30 -4.02 -9.36
C CYS A 243 -7.05 -4.92 -10.58
N ASN A 244 -6.53 -6.12 -10.36
CA ASN A 244 -6.30 -7.10 -11.42
C ASN A 244 -7.61 -7.56 -12.08
N GLU A 245 -8.66 -7.80 -11.30
CA GLU A 245 -9.98 -8.14 -11.84
C GLU A 245 -10.56 -7.03 -12.73
N GLN A 246 -10.37 -5.75 -12.34
CA GLN A 246 -10.89 -4.59 -13.09
C GLN A 246 -10.25 -4.42 -14.47
N VAL A 247 -9.00 -4.85 -14.64
CA VAL A 247 -8.32 -4.89 -15.96
C VAL A 247 -8.56 -6.21 -16.70
N ARG A 248 -9.46 -7.06 -16.20
CA ARG A 248 -9.77 -8.40 -16.69
C ARG A 248 -8.54 -9.32 -16.73
N ALA A 249 -7.69 -9.21 -15.71
CA ALA A 249 -6.63 -10.16 -15.42
C ALA A 249 -7.09 -11.17 -14.35
N LYS A 250 -6.49 -12.36 -14.34
CA LYS A 250 -6.67 -13.30 -13.24
C LYS A 250 -5.98 -12.74 -12.00
N LYS A 251 -6.71 -12.55 -10.90
CA LYS A 251 -6.10 -12.18 -9.62
C LYS A 251 -5.16 -13.27 -9.11
N LEU A 252 -4.09 -12.85 -8.45
CA LEU A 252 -3.21 -13.75 -7.72
C LEU A 252 -3.75 -14.04 -6.32
N LYS A 253 -3.24 -15.10 -5.70
CA LYS A 253 -3.58 -15.42 -4.31
C LYS A 253 -2.99 -14.33 -3.40
N PRO A 254 -3.71 -13.88 -2.36
CA PRO A 254 -3.12 -13.06 -1.30
C PRO A 254 -1.87 -13.76 -0.73
N GLN A 255 -0.85 -12.98 -0.39
CA GLN A 255 0.44 -13.49 0.07
C GLN A 255 1.14 -14.40 -0.96
N SER A 256 0.83 -14.30 -2.25
CA SER A 256 1.72 -14.79 -3.31
C SER A 256 3.02 -13.99 -3.33
N GLU A 257 4.11 -14.58 -3.83
CA GLU A 257 5.41 -13.89 -3.91
C GLU A 257 5.28 -12.55 -4.64
N GLU A 258 4.54 -12.52 -5.75
CA GLU A 258 4.33 -11.32 -6.56
C GLU A 258 3.59 -10.22 -5.79
N TYR A 259 2.59 -10.56 -4.98
CA TYR A 259 1.88 -9.56 -4.18
C TYR A 259 2.70 -9.06 -2.99
N ARG A 260 3.48 -9.93 -2.33
CA ARG A 260 4.40 -9.51 -1.26
C ARG A 260 5.49 -8.58 -1.81
N ASN A 261 6.06 -8.94 -2.96
CA ASN A 261 7.06 -8.11 -3.66
C ASN A 261 6.45 -6.77 -4.11
N LEU A 262 5.20 -6.76 -4.59
CA LEU A 262 4.49 -5.53 -4.92
C LEU A 262 4.23 -4.64 -3.69
N GLU A 263 3.81 -5.20 -2.56
CA GLU A 263 3.66 -4.47 -1.30
C GLU A 263 5.01 -3.90 -0.83
N TYR A 264 6.09 -4.68 -0.96
CA TYR A 264 7.45 -4.24 -0.63
C TYR A 264 7.86 -3.00 -1.45
N PHE A 265 7.72 -3.08 -2.77
CA PHE A 265 7.99 -1.96 -3.66
C PHE A 265 7.14 -0.73 -3.29
N LEU A 266 5.81 -0.86 -3.25
CA LEU A 266 4.91 0.27 -2.99
C LEU A 266 5.13 0.92 -1.62
N THR A 267 5.48 0.12 -0.61
CA THR A 267 5.77 0.65 0.73
C THR A 267 7.13 1.37 0.75
N HIS A 268 8.17 0.83 0.08
CA HIS A 268 9.43 1.55 -0.10
C HIS A 268 9.25 2.88 -0.85
N MET A 269 8.42 2.89 -1.91
CA MET A 269 8.09 4.12 -2.65
C MET A 269 7.32 5.15 -1.80
N SER A 270 6.79 4.72 -0.65
CA SER A 270 6.07 5.55 0.32
C SER A 270 6.93 5.91 1.54
N ASN A 271 8.23 5.58 1.56
CA ASN A 271 9.13 5.93 2.66
C ASN A 271 9.01 7.41 3.04
N GLY A 272 9.24 7.75 4.31
CA GLY A 272 9.14 9.10 4.86
C GLY A 272 7.73 9.65 5.07
N ILE A 273 6.70 9.06 4.45
CA ILE A 273 5.29 9.37 4.73
C ILE A 273 4.88 8.67 6.02
N GLU A 274 4.04 9.31 6.82
CA GLU A 274 3.52 8.76 8.06
C GLU A 274 2.40 7.75 7.81
N TYR A 275 2.37 6.66 8.58
CA TYR A 275 1.23 5.75 8.58
C TYR A 275 -0.02 6.48 9.09
N ASN A 276 -1.13 6.30 8.38
CA ASN A 276 -2.44 6.87 8.69
C ASN A 276 -3.57 5.81 8.62
N GLY A 277 -3.20 4.52 8.67
CA GLY A 277 -4.14 3.41 8.70
C GLY A 277 -4.81 3.20 10.08
N PRO A 278 -5.95 2.48 10.15
CA PRO A 278 -6.80 2.17 9.03
C PRO A 278 -7.43 3.46 8.49
N SER A 279 -7.81 3.49 7.23
CA SER A 279 -8.39 4.70 6.62
C SER A 279 -9.75 4.45 5.99
N ALA A 280 -10.62 5.46 5.97
CA ALA A 280 -11.88 5.40 5.23
C ALA A 280 -11.67 5.84 3.78
N ARG A 281 -12.19 5.06 2.82
CA ARG A 281 -12.21 5.37 1.38
C ARG A 281 -13.58 5.02 0.80
N LYS A 282 -13.87 5.54 -0.40
CA LYS A 282 -15.06 5.14 -1.17
C LYS A 282 -15.00 3.68 -1.63
#